data_AF-H6N7C9-F1
#
_entry.id   AF-H6N7C9-F1
#
_cell.length_a   1.000
_cell.length_b   1.000
_cell.length_c   1.000
_cell.angle_alpha   90.00
_cell.angle_beta   90.00
_cell.angle_gamma   90.00
#
_symmetry.space_group_name_H-M   'P 1'
#
loop_
_entity.id
_entity.type
_entity.pdbx_description
1 polymer ?
#
loop_
_entity_poly.entity_id
_entity_poly.type
_entity_poly.pdbx_seq_one_letter_code
_entity_poly.pdbx_strand_id
1 'polypeptide(L)'
;MASKYLIAGLSVVGGSGAAAVGVYSIRSINKPDSKENNKTISFVEYLKGKNKTILSTSDNTHNSDWTTKQTSYGQATETDLITKIENSQETRIPKSPTIKVEDLKNWCKRKSSSLFSNEEDVEYKKFLKWCVKENG
;
A
#
# COMPACT_ATOMS: atom_id res chain seq x y z
N MET A 1 -33.70 -21.84 -17.14
CA MET A 1 -33.15 -23.20 -17.27
C MET A 1 -32.85 -23.71 -15.86
N ALA A 2 -33.04 -25.01 -15.66
CA ALA A 2 -33.13 -25.78 -14.40
C ALA A 2 -31.91 -25.59 -13.45
N SER A 3 -31.90 -25.98 -12.17
CA SER A 3 -32.53 -27.12 -11.50
C SER A 3 -32.66 -26.89 -9.99
N LYS A 4 -33.81 -27.22 -9.40
CA LYS A 4 -33.96 -27.39 -7.94
C LYS A 4 -33.64 -28.85 -7.61
N TYR A 5 -32.55 -29.10 -6.89
CA TYR A 5 -32.25 -30.43 -6.36
C TYR A 5 -32.85 -30.57 -4.96
N LEU A 6 -33.70 -31.59 -4.80
CA LEU A 6 -34.17 -32.11 -3.52
C LEU A 6 -33.09 -33.00 -2.92
N ILE A 7 -32.74 -32.78 -1.65
CA ILE A 7 -32.09 -33.81 -0.84
C ILE A 7 -32.97 -34.08 0.37
N ALA A 8 -33.62 -35.24 0.33
CA ALA A 8 -34.26 -35.88 1.46
C ALA A 8 -33.18 -36.42 2.40
N GLY A 9 -33.25 -36.02 3.67
CA GLY A 9 -32.48 -36.66 4.75
C GLY A 9 -33.42 -37.54 5.56
N LEU A 10 -33.38 -38.85 5.32
CA LEU A 10 -34.07 -39.87 6.11
C LEU A 10 -33.51 -39.90 7.54
N SER A 11 -34.35 -39.63 8.54
CA SER A 11 -34.06 -39.94 9.94
C SER A 11 -34.28 -41.43 10.19
N VAL A 12 -33.20 -42.21 10.21
CA VAL A 12 -33.24 -43.56 10.79
C VAL A 12 -33.08 -43.42 12.30
N VAL A 13 -34.20 -43.48 13.00
CA VAL A 13 -34.26 -43.73 14.44
C VAL A 13 -34.06 -45.23 14.66
N GLY A 14 -32.94 -45.60 15.29
CA GLY A 14 -32.68 -46.97 15.70
C GLY A 14 -31.73 -47.01 16.89
N GLY A 15 -32.21 -47.59 18.00
CA GLY A 15 -31.36 -48.06 19.10
C GLY A 15 -31.15 -47.09 20.27
N SER A 16 -31.81 -47.39 21.38
CA SER A 16 -31.66 -46.82 22.72
C SER A 16 -30.22 -46.73 23.24
N GLY A 17 -29.80 -45.53 23.65
CA GLY A 17 -28.60 -45.33 24.47
C GLY A 17 -28.48 -43.86 24.85
N ALA A 18 -28.75 -43.52 26.10
CA ALA A 18 -28.60 -42.16 26.62
C ALA A 18 -27.10 -41.81 26.65
N ALA A 19 -26.68 -40.86 25.82
CA ALA A 19 -25.37 -40.23 25.91
C ALA A 19 -25.53 -38.72 25.71
N ALA A 20 -25.06 -37.98 26.72
CA ALA A 20 -25.00 -36.53 26.87
C ALA A 20 -25.28 -35.69 25.61
N VAL A 21 -26.36 -34.92 25.63
CA VAL A 21 -26.52 -33.79 24.70
C VAL A 21 -25.63 -32.67 25.22
N GLY A 22 -24.34 -32.75 24.86
CA GLY A 22 -23.39 -31.67 25.04
C GLY A 22 -23.93 -30.42 24.37
N VAL A 23 -23.79 -29.28 25.06
CA VAL A 23 -24.05 -27.96 24.51
C VAL A 23 -23.17 -27.80 23.27
N TYR A 24 -23.75 -27.96 22.08
CA TYR A 24 -23.13 -27.48 20.85
C TYR A 24 -23.14 -25.97 20.92
N SER A 25 -22.12 -25.41 21.58
CA SER A 25 -21.72 -24.05 21.31
C SER A 25 -21.32 -24.05 19.83
N ILE A 26 -22.16 -23.43 19.00
CA ILE A 26 -21.78 -22.99 17.65
C ILE A 26 -20.70 -21.94 17.88
N ARG A 27 -19.48 -22.41 18.15
CA ARG A 27 -18.29 -21.61 18.05
C ARG A 27 -18.12 -21.45 16.55
N SER A 28 -18.53 -20.30 16.02
CA SER A 28 -18.24 -19.90 14.65
C SER A 28 -16.78 -20.21 14.38
N ILE A 29 -16.56 -21.31 13.68
CA ILE A 29 -15.29 -21.64 13.08
C ILE A 29 -15.20 -20.59 11.98
N ASN A 30 -14.49 -19.50 12.29
CA ASN A 30 -13.97 -18.61 11.27
C ASN A 30 -13.15 -19.51 10.34
N LYS A 31 -13.81 -20.00 9.29
CA LYS A 31 -13.12 -20.58 8.14
C LYS A 31 -12.16 -19.49 7.71
N PRO A 32 -10.84 -19.72 7.65
CA PRO A 32 -9.98 -18.83 6.90
C PRO A 32 -10.47 -18.89 5.46
N ASP A 33 -11.07 -17.79 5.01
CA ASP A 33 -11.47 -17.57 3.63
C ASP A 33 -10.21 -17.79 2.79
N SER A 34 -10.12 -18.95 2.13
CA SER A 34 -9.20 -19.16 1.04
C SER A 34 -9.76 -18.42 -0.16
N LYS A 35 -9.66 -17.09 -0.14
CA LYS A 35 -9.55 -16.28 -1.34
C LYS A 35 -8.11 -15.87 -1.45
N GLU A 36 -7.47 -16.37 -2.48
CA GLU A 36 -6.26 -15.81 -3.07
C GLU A 36 -6.39 -14.28 -3.10
N ASN A 37 -5.73 -13.65 -2.13
CA ASN A 37 -5.75 -12.21 -1.95
C ASN A 37 -4.87 -11.61 -3.03
N ASN A 38 -5.46 -10.99 -4.05
CA ASN A 38 -4.75 -9.93 -4.75
C ASN A 38 -4.63 -8.75 -3.77
N LYS A 39 -3.66 -8.84 -2.84
CA LYS A 39 -3.40 -7.82 -1.83
C LYS A 39 -2.69 -6.69 -2.54
N THR A 40 -3.45 -5.69 -2.94
CA THR A 40 -2.88 -4.44 -3.44
C THR A 40 -2.15 -3.75 -2.30
N ILE A 41 -0.82 -3.66 -2.41
CA ILE A 41 0.04 -3.00 -1.43
C ILE A 41 0.41 -1.60 -1.93
N SER A 42 0.58 -0.65 -1.01
CA SER A 42 1.07 0.68 -1.34
C SER A 42 2.58 0.70 -1.61
N PHE A 43 3.09 1.78 -2.22
CA PHE A 43 4.53 2.01 -2.37
C PHE A 43 5.27 1.91 -1.03
N VAL A 44 4.70 2.51 0.03
CA VAL A 44 5.30 2.49 1.36
C VAL A 44 5.34 1.07 1.93
N GLU A 45 4.26 0.30 1.81
CA GLU A 45 4.23 -1.09 2.27
C GLU A 45 5.24 -1.97 1.52
N TYR A 46 5.32 -1.82 0.20
CA TYR A 46 6.30 -2.54 -0.62
C TYR A 46 7.74 -2.23 -0.17
N LEU A 47 8.07 -0.94 -0.02
CA LEU A 47 9.40 -0.49 0.36
C LEU A 47 9.78 -0.89 1.79
N LYS A 48 8.83 -0.87 2.72
CA LYS A 48 9.03 -1.40 4.07
C LYS A 48 9.38 -2.89 4.02
N GLY A 49 8.69 -3.67 3.18
CA GLY A 49 9.01 -5.09 2.94
C GLY A 49 10.41 -5.31 2.36
N LYS A 50 11.00 -4.30 1.71
CA LYS A 50 12.37 -4.31 1.17
C LYS A 50 13.41 -3.67 2.12
N ASN A 51 13.04 -3.43 3.39
CA ASN A 51 13.88 -2.77 4.39
C ASN A 51 14.38 -1.37 3.96
N LYS A 52 13.60 -0.65 3.15
CA LYS A 52 13.91 0.72 2.74
C LYS A 52 13.33 1.71 3.76
N THR A 53 14.10 2.76 4.06
CA THR A 53 13.69 3.82 5.00
C THR A 53 13.04 4.96 4.23
N ILE A 54 11.75 5.19 4.47
CA ILE A 54 11.02 6.33 3.91
C ILE A 54 11.34 7.59 4.70
N LEU A 55 11.69 8.67 4.02
CA LEU A 55 11.93 9.96 4.65
C LEU A 55 10.63 10.50 5.25
N SER A 56 10.68 10.93 6.50
CA SER A 56 9.53 11.52 7.17
C SER A 56 9.16 12.85 6.50
N THR A 57 7.88 12.98 6.15
CA THR A 57 7.29 14.19 5.57
C THR A 57 6.67 15.10 6.63
N SER A 58 6.53 14.64 7.87
CA SER A 58 5.73 15.30 8.92
C SER A 58 6.59 15.94 10.02
N ASP A 59 7.86 15.56 10.11
CA ASP A 59 8.79 16.03 11.13
C ASP A 59 10.16 16.37 10.53
N ASN A 60 11.10 16.74 11.41
CA ASN A 60 12.44 17.22 11.06
C ASN A 60 13.53 16.14 11.16
N THR A 61 13.17 14.88 11.44
CA THR A 61 14.13 13.78 11.66
C THR A 61 15.06 13.55 10.46
N HIS A 62 14.60 13.89 9.25
CA HIS A 62 15.31 13.65 8.00
C HIS A 62 15.71 14.95 7.26
N ASN A 63 15.88 16.06 7.96
CA ASN A 63 16.10 17.36 7.30
C ASN A 63 17.37 17.40 6.42
N SER A 64 18.48 16.77 6.84
CA SER A 64 19.70 16.70 6.02
C SER A 64 19.50 15.90 4.74
N ASP A 65 18.74 14.79 4.82
CA ASP A 65 18.39 13.97 3.66
C ASP A 65 17.54 14.80 2.68
N TRP A 66 16.55 15.54 3.19
CA TRP A 66 15.71 16.41 2.38
C TRP A 66 16.48 17.54 1.70
N THR A 67 17.43 18.19 2.39
CA THR A 67 18.32 19.18 1.77
C THR A 67 19.14 18.56 0.66
N THR A 68 19.67 17.36 0.87
CA THR A 68 20.41 16.61 -0.16
C THR A 68 19.52 16.32 -1.36
N LYS A 69 18.30 15.80 -1.15
CA LYS A 69 17.32 15.55 -2.22
C LYS A 69 16.96 16.82 -2.98
N GLN A 70 16.82 17.96 -2.31
CA GLN A 70 16.56 19.25 -2.95
C GLN A 70 17.70 19.65 -3.88
N THR A 71 18.95 19.52 -3.44
CA THR A 71 20.13 19.77 -4.27
C THR A 71 20.18 18.83 -5.47
N SER A 72 19.97 17.52 -5.26
CA SER A 72 19.93 16.52 -6.33
C SER A 72 18.79 16.77 -7.32
N TYR A 73 17.64 17.25 -6.85
CA TYR A 73 16.51 17.61 -7.71
C TYR A 73 16.88 18.76 -8.66
N GLY A 74 17.70 19.70 -8.22
CA GLY A 74 18.24 20.76 -9.06
C GLY A 74 19.03 20.27 -10.27
N GLN A 75 19.55 19.04 -10.21
CA GLN A 75 20.31 18.38 -11.27
C GLN A 75 19.54 17.23 -11.93
N ALA A 76 18.26 17.05 -11.60
CA ALA A 76 17.43 15.99 -12.15
C ALA A 76 17.18 16.16 -13.66
N THR A 77 16.97 15.04 -14.35
CA THR A 77 16.47 15.03 -15.72
C THR A 77 14.97 15.34 -15.75
N GLU A 78 14.47 15.80 -16.91
CA GLU A 78 13.04 16.11 -17.11
C GLU A 78 12.12 14.92 -16.79
N THR A 79 12.61 13.69 -16.99
CA THR A 79 11.88 12.46 -16.71
C THR A 79 11.67 12.25 -15.22
N ASP A 80 12.55 12.75 -14.36
CA ASP A 80 12.53 12.56 -12.92
C ASP A 80 11.80 13.68 -12.18
N LEU A 81 11.38 14.73 -12.89
CA LEU A 81 10.64 15.83 -12.29
C LEU A 81 9.29 15.35 -11.74
N ILE A 82 8.94 15.93 -10.59
CA ILE A 82 7.69 15.67 -9.88
C ILE A 82 6.67 16.76 -10.21
N THR A 83 5.45 16.54 -9.72
CA THR A 83 4.31 17.45 -9.92
C THR A 83 3.85 18.03 -8.60
N LYS A 84 3.27 19.23 -8.63
CA LYS A 84 2.51 19.80 -7.53
C LYS A 84 1.07 20.05 -7.98
N ILE A 85 0.16 20.09 -7.02
CA ILE A 85 -1.19 20.57 -7.28
C ILE A 85 -1.22 22.05 -6.92
N GLU A 86 -1.50 22.90 -7.91
CA GLU A 86 -1.67 24.34 -7.74
C GLU A 86 -2.97 24.73 -8.43
N ASN A 87 -3.87 25.43 -7.73
CA ASN A 87 -5.21 25.78 -8.24
C ASN A 87 -6.01 24.59 -8.78
N SER A 88 -5.94 23.43 -8.10
CA SER A 88 -6.56 22.17 -8.52
C SER A 88 -6.04 21.59 -9.84
N GLN A 89 -4.94 22.12 -10.37
CA GLN A 89 -4.27 21.61 -11.57
C GLN A 89 -2.93 20.99 -11.22
N GLU A 90 -2.60 19.89 -11.90
CA GLU A 90 -1.30 19.26 -11.76
C GLU A 90 -0.27 19.96 -12.65
N THR A 91 0.74 20.54 -12.01
CA THR A 91 1.81 21.28 -12.68
C THR A 91 3.16 20.64 -12.37
N ARG A 92 4.03 20.56 -13.38
CA ARG A 92 5.40 20.04 -13.20
C ARG A 92 6.22 21.07 -12.43
N ILE A 93 6.98 20.61 -11.43
CA ILE A 93 7.89 21.47 -10.68
C ILE A 93 9.21 21.55 -11.45
N PRO A 94 9.62 22.73 -11.95
CA PRO A 94 10.88 22.87 -12.65
C PRO A 94 12.06 22.58 -11.71
N LYS A 95 13.19 22.17 -12.28
CA LYS A 95 14.46 22.13 -11.55
C LYS A 95 14.83 23.52 -11.02
N SER A 96 15.69 23.53 -9.99
CA SER A 96 16.35 24.68 -9.33
C SER A 96 16.31 26.03 -10.08
N PRO A 97 16.15 27.18 -9.38
CA PRO A 97 16.18 27.39 -7.92
C PRO A 97 14.82 27.35 -7.21
N THR A 98 13.75 26.97 -7.91
CA THR A 98 12.38 27.20 -7.42
C THR A 98 11.84 26.10 -6.51
N ILE A 99 12.44 24.90 -6.50
CA ILE A 99 11.90 23.80 -5.69
C ILE A 99 12.16 24.01 -4.20
N LYS A 100 11.10 23.93 -3.40
CA LYS A 100 11.21 23.93 -1.93
C LYS A 100 11.28 22.50 -1.41
N VAL A 101 11.93 22.30 -0.27
CA VAL A 101 11.87 21.03 0.47
C VAL A 101 10.41 20.63 0.75
N GLU A 102 9.55 21.60 1.04
CA GLU A 102 8.13 21.35 1.29
C GLU A 102 7.42 20.77 0.07
N ASP A 103 7.79 21.18 -1.15
CA ASP A 103 7.22 20.63 -2.37
C ASP A 103 7.55 19.14 -2.52
N LEU A 104 8.80 18.75 -2.23
CA LEU A 104 9.23 17.35 -2.21
C LEU A 104 8.48 16.56 -1.14
N LYS A 105 8.42 17.09 0.10
CA LYS A 105 7.68 16.45 1.21
C LYS A 105 6.20 16.27 0.87
N ASN A 106 5.56 17.28 0.29
CA ASN A 106 4.15 17.24 -0.09
C ASN A 106 3.90 16.21 -1.20
N TRP A 107 4.75 16.15 -2.21
CA TRP A 107 4.63 15.15 -3.27
C TRP A 107 4.78 13.73 -2.73
N CYS A 108 5.79 13.49 -1.90
CA CYS A 108 6.00 12.21 -1.23
C CYS A 108 4.81 11.82 -0.34
N LYS A 109 4.27 12.75 0.44
CA LYS A 109 3.07 12.49 1.25
C LYS A 109 1.90 12.06 0.38
N ARG A 110 1.69 12.72 -0.75
CA ARG A 110 0.58 12.43 -1.69
C ARG A 110 0.72 11.07 -2.36
N LYS A 111 1.95 10.68 -2.72
CA LYS A 111 2.27 9.39 -3.36
C LYS A 111 2.49 8.24 -2.39
N SER A 112 2.56 8.50 -1.08
CA SER A 112 2.77 7.45 -0.07
C SER A 112 1.68 6.36 -0.08
N SER A 113 0.44 6.75 -0.39
CA SER A 113 -0.71 5.85 -0.50
C SER A 113 -0.94 5.31 -1.92
N SER A 114 -0.06 5.64 -2.89
CA SER A 114 -0.17 5.10 -4.25
C SER A 114 0.06 3.61 -4.25
N LEU A 115 -0.71 2.91 -5.08
CA LEU A 115 -0.67 1.46 -5.19
C LEU A 115 0.57 1.02 -5.97
N PHE A 116 1.32 0.09 -5.40
CA PHE A 116 2.42 -0.55 -6.08
C PHE A 116 1.89 -1.50 -7.16
N SER A 117 2.34 -1.27 -8.39
CA SER A 117 2.01 -2.14 -9.53
C SER A 117 3.22 -3.00 -9.91
N ASN A 118 4.37 -2.38 -10.15
CA ASN A 118 5.63 -3.04 -10.47
C ASN A 118 6.80 -2.08 -10.26
N GLU A 119 8.04 -2.58 -10.30
CA GLU A 119 9.25 -1.76 -10.11
C GLU A 119 9.61 -0.89 -11.32
N GLU A 120 9.00 -1.15 -12.48
CA GLU A 120 9.22 -0.36 -13.69
C GLU A 120 8.36 0.90 -13.75
N ASP A 121 7.32 0.96 -12.92
CA ASP A 121 6.40 2.08 -12.80
C ASP A 121 7.15 3.40 -12.55
N VAL A 122 6.83 4.40 -13.36
CA VAL A 122 7.53 5.68 -13.37
C VAL A 122 7.28 6.44 -12.08
N GLU A 123 6.08 6.36 -11.51
CA GLU A 123 5.77 7.03 -10.24
C GLU A 123 6.47 6.36 -9.07
N TYR A 124 6.51 5.03 -9.05
CA TYR A 124 7.25 4.25 -8.08
C TYR A 124 8.75 4.56 -8.13
N LYS A 125 9.37 4.58 -9.31
CA LYS A 125 10.79 4.95 -9.48
C LYS A 125 11.08 6.35 -8.95
N LYS A 126 10.21 7.32 -9.22
CA LYS A 126 10.32 8.68 -8.65
C LYS A 126 10.14 8.67 -7.14
N PHE A 127 9.20 7.89 -6.63
CA PHE A 127 8.97 7.78 -5.19
C PHE A 127 10.18 7.19 -4.49
N LEU A 128 10.75 6.12 -5.04
CA LEU A 128 12.00 5.52 -4.59
C LEU A 128 13.15 6.52 -4.61
N LYS A 129 13.27 7.33 -5.68
CA LYS A 129 14.34 8.31 -5.82
C LYS A 129 14.25 9.48 -4.83
N TRP A 130 13.06 10.04 -4.64
CA TRP A 130 12.85 11.31 -3.94
C TRP A 130 12.38 11.15 -2.49
N CYS A 131 11.70 10.06 -2.16
CA CYS A 131 11.04 9.88 -0.86
C CYS A 131 11.74 8.86 0.05
N VAL A 132 12.75 8.16 -0.46
CA VAL A 132 13.50 7.14 0.28
C VAL A 132 14.89 7.67 0.59
N LYS A 133 15.37 7.34 1.80
CA LYS A 133 16.75 7.59 2.20
C LYS A 133 17.68 6.83 1.26
N GLU A 134 18.71 7.50 0.74
CA GLU A 134 19.80 6.78 0.10
C GLU A 134 20.51 5.96 1.17
N ASN A 135 20.47 4.64 1.05
CA ASN A 135 21.41 3.82 1.79
C ASN A 135 22.78 4.11 1.18
N GLY A 136 23.65 4.76 1.96
CA GLY A 136 25.08 4.85 1.66
C GLY A 136 25.72 3.48 1.61
#